data_AF-A0A447I8Y7-F1
#
_entry.id   AF-A0A447I8Y7-F1
#
_cell.length_a   1.000
_cell.length_b   1.000
_cell.length_c   1.000
_cell.angle_alpha   90.00
_cell.angle_beta   90.00
_cell.angle_gamma   90.00
#
_symmetry.space_group_name_H-M   'P 1'
#
loop_
_entity.id
_entity.type
_entity.pdbx_description
1 polymer ?
#
loop_
_entity_poly.entity_id
_entity_poly.type
_entity_poly.pdbx_seq_one_letter_code
_entity_poly.pdbx_strand_id
1 'polypeptide(L)'
;MATSAHKLMTTIAVRYLDAARVLNKNSPAPNALWEPLNHLFSMSLELALKAYLERVGVTEKELRKQNVRHSLYGLLLMAVEQGLRTTYEVADVVLEMDEAHASHAYRYVPRPADGEVATVYSAHPAVAFAAIQRLLDQCAQDPAELRAKTNFPEDWLPASLPVHPVTPGQLDVWRRDKLSLREFAASSQKREHGVN
;
A
#
# COMPACT_ATOMS: atom_id res chain seq x y z
N MET A 1 0.52 -28.77 -13.78
CA MET A 1 1.66 -27.85 -13.68
C MET A 1 1.55 -27.11 -12.36
N ALA A 2 2.60 -27.06 -11.54
CA ALA A 2 2.55 -26.31 -10.28
C ALA A 2 2.47 -24.80 -10.58
N THR A 3 1.40 -24.14 -10.15
CA THR A 3 1.31 -22.67 -10.25
C THR A 3 2.37 -22.07 -9.33
N SER A 4 3.30 -21.32 -9.89
CA SER A 4 4.32 -20.63 -9.09
C SER A 4 3.68 -19.65 -8.10
N ALA A 5 4.14 -19.60 -6.85
CA ALA A 5 3.48 -18.87 -5.77
C ALA A 5 3.37 -17.37 -6.06
N HIS A 6 4.38 -16.74 -6.68
CA HIS A 6 4.27 -15.36 -7.16
C HIS A 6 3.11 -15.11 -8.15
N LYS A 7 2.78 -16.07 -9.04
CA LYS A 7 1.64 -15.95 -9.96
C LYS A 7 0.30 -15.97 -9.21
N LEU A 8 0.22 -16.82 -8.18
CA LEU A 8 -0.96 -16.88 -7.31
C LEU A 8 -1.11 -15.58 -6.51
N MET A 9 -0.03 -15.09 -5.88
CA MET A 9 -0.03 -13.82 -5.15
C MET A 9 -0.45 -12.65 -6.04
N THR A 10 0.10 -12.56 -7.25
CA THR A 10 -0.27 -11.53 -8.23
C THR A 10 -1.77 -11.58 -8.57
N THR A 11 -2.31 -12.78 -8.79
CA THR A 11 -3.73 -12.97 -9.08
C THR A 11 -4.61 -12.55 -7.90
N ILE A 12 -4.21 -12.88 -6.67
CA ILE A 12 -4.94 -12.48 -5.46
C ILE A 12 -4.84 -10.96 -5.24
N ALA A 13 -3.68 -10.34 -5.52
CA ALA A 13 -3.50 -8.89 -5.43
C ALA A 13 -4.47 -8.12 -6.34
N VAL A 14 -4.68 -8.59 -7.58
CA VAL A 14 -5.70 -8.06 -8.49
C VAL A 14 -7.10 -8.20 -7.92
N ARG A 15 -7.43 -9.38 -7.36
CA ARG A 15 -8.75 -9.60 -6.75
C ARG A 15 -9.02 -8.68 -5.56
N TYR A 16 -8.01 -8.36 -4.75
CA TYR A 16 -8.15 -7.37 -3.68
C TYR A 16 -8.44 -5.97 -4.22
N LEU A 17 -7.75 -5.55 -5.29
CA LEU A 17 -8.01 -4.26 -5.94
C LEU A 17 -9.41 -4.21 -6.58
N ASP A 18 -9.84 -5.29 -7.23
CA ASP A 18 -11.19 -5.43 -7.78
C ASP A 18 -12.24 -5.35 -6.67
N ALA A 19 -12.04 -6.05 -5.56
CA ALA A 19 -12.92 -5.96 -4.39
C ALA A 19 -12.97 -4.54 -3.83
N ALA A 20 -11.85 -3.83 -3.79
CA ALA A 20 -11.79 -2.42 -3.38
C ALA A 20 -12.63 -1.53 -4.32
N ARG A 21 -12.59 -1.76 -5.64
CA ARG A 21 -13.44 -1.04 -6.60
C ARG A 21 -14.92 -1.29 -6.36
N VAL A 22 -15.31 -2.55 -6.18
CA VAL A 22 -16.70 -2.92 -5.85
C VAL A 22 -17.15 -2.20 -4.58
N LEU A 23 -16.34 -2.28 -3.52
CA LEU A 23 -16.66 -1.64 -2.24
C LEU A 23 -16.81 -0.12 -2.37
N ASN A 24 -15.88 0.54 -3.08
CA ASN A 24 -15.91 1.98 -3.28
C ASN A 24 -17.15 2.42 -4.10
N LYS A 25 -17.47 1.70 -5.20
CA LYS A 25 -18.65 1.99 -6.04
C LYS A 25 -19.98 1.81 -5.29
N ASN A 26 -20.02 0.93 -4.28
CA ASN A 26 -21.21 0.62 -3.49
C ASN A 26 -21.19 1.25 -2.09
N SER A 27 -20.28 2.19 -1.82
CA SER A 27 -20.20 2.85 -0.51
C SER A 27 -21.43 3.73 -0.27
N PRO A 28 -22.11 3.63 0.88
CA PRO A 28 -23.35 4.36 1.13
C PRO A 28 -23.15 5.88 1.30
N ALA A 29 -21.94 6.31 1.62
CA ALA A 29 -21.54 7.70 1.68
C ALA A 29 -20.02 7.82 1.47
N PRO A 30 -19.51 9.01 1.12
CA PRO A 30 -18.07 9.26 1.14
C PRO A 30 -17.48 8.85 2.50
N ASN A 31 -16.40 8.09 2.46
CA ASN A 31 -15.64 7.65 3.64
C ASN A 31 -16.35 6.66 4.58
N ALA A 32 -17.59 6.24 4.30
CA ALA A 32 -18.33 5.32 5.18
C ALA A 32 -17.67 3.94 5.36
N LEU A 33 -16.84 3.54 4.40
CA LEU A 33 -16.15 2.24 4.38
C LEU A 33 -14.63 2.43 4.24
N TRP A 34 -14.07 3.48 4.84
CA TRP A 34 -12.67 3.88 4.64
C TRP A 34 -11.66 2.83 5.10
N GLU A 35 -11.82 2.29 6.31
CA GLU A 35 -10.90 1.29 6.88
C GLU A 35 -10.98 -0.04 6.14
N PRO A 36 -12.17 -0.62 5.86
CA PRO A 36 -12.25 -1.82 5.02
C PRO A 36 -11.67 -1.61 3.62
N LEU A 37 -11.87 -0.43 3.02
CA LEU A 37 -11.31 -0.11 1.71
C LEU A 37 -9.78 -0.05 1.74
N ASN A 38 -9.20 0.61 2.75
CA ASN A 38 -7.76 0.69 2.94
C ASN A 38 -7.14 -0.66 3.30
N HIS A 39 -7.86 -1.54 4.00
CA HIS A 39 -7.43 -2.92 4.20
C HIS A 39 -7.29 -3.67 2.86
N LEU A 40 -8.24 -3.52 1.94
CA LEU A 40 -8.16 -4.16 0.62
C LEU A 40 -7.00 -3.59 -0.21
N PHE A 41 -6.77 -2.28 -0.14
CA PHE A 41 -5.61 -1.63 -0.76
C PHE A 41 -4.28 -2.16 -0.22
N SER A 42 -4.12 -2.20 1.10
CA SER A 42 -2.88 -2.64 1.73
C SER A 42 -2.58 -4.11 1.44
N MET A 43 -3.59 -4.97 1.42
CA MET A 43 -3.44 -6.38 1.03
C MET A 43 -3.04 -6.54 -0.44
N SER A 44 -3.60 -5.73 -1.34
CA SER A 44 -3.21 -5.72 -2.76
C SER A 44 -1.74 -5.34 -2.92
N LEU A 45 -1.30 -4.27 -2.26
CA LEU A 45 0.10 -3.81 -2.27
C LEU A 45 1.05 -4.86 -1.68
N GLU A 46 0.74 -5.41 -0.51
CA GLU A 46 1.57 -6.42 0.15
C GLU A 46 1.82 -7.62 -0.77
N LEU A 47 0.76 -8.15 -1.38
CA LEU A 47 0.85 -9.32 -2.25
C LEU A 47 1.56 -9.01 -3.58
N ALA A 48 1.35 -7.82 -4.15
CA ALA A 48 2.06 -7.38 -5.35
C ALA A 48 3.57 -7.31 -5.11
N LEU A 49 3.99 -6.69 -4.00
CA LEU A 49 5.40 -6.55 -3.63
C LEU A 49 6.03 -7.91 -3.30
N LYS A 50 5.35 -8.75 -2.53
CA LYS A 50 5.83 -10.12 -2.25
C LYS A 50 5.97 -10.96 -3.52
N ALA A 51 5.02 -10.86 -4.45
CA ALA A 51 5.10 -11.54 -5.74
C ALA A 51 6.31 -11.07 -6.56
N TYR A 52 6.56 -9.77 -6.61
CA TYR A 52 7.75 -9.23 -7.26
C TYR A 52 9.04 -9.78 -6.62
N LEU A 53 9.14 -9.69 -5.29
CA LEU A 53 10.32 -10.10 -4.53
C LEU A 53 10.61 -11.60 -4.69
N GLU A 54 9.60 -12.45 -4.61
CA GLU A 54 9.76 -13.89 -4.83
C GLU A 54 10.23 -14.17 -6.27
N ARG A 55 9.65 -13.48 -7.26
CA ARG A 55 10.03 -13.64 -8.68
C ARG A 55 11.49 -13.28 -8.94
N VAL A 56 12.04 -12.28 -8.23
CA VAL A 56 13.45 -11.88 -8.35
C VAL A 56 14.38 -12.65 -7.40
N GLY A 57 13.87 -13.67 -6.71
CA GLY A 57 14.68 -14.63 -5.96
C GLY A 57 14.74 -14.41 -4.45
N VAL A 58 13.98 -13.46 -3.89
CA VAL A 58 13.88 -13.28 -2.43
C VAL A 58 13.10 -14.44 -1.83
N THR A 59 13.67 -15.06 -0.80
CA THR A 59 13.09 -16.27 -0.21
C THR A 59 11.92 -15.96 0.71
N GLU A 60 11.00 -16.92 0.87
CA GLU A 60 9.90 -16.81 1.83
C GLU A 60 10.39 -16.54 3.26
N LYS A 61 11.54 -17.12 3.64
CA LYS A 61 12.18 -16.88 4.94
C LYS A 61 12.50 -15.40 5.15
N GLU A 62 12.97 -14.71 4.11
CA GLU A 62 13.27 -13.28 4.17
C GLU A 62 12.00 -12.44 4.23
N LEU A 63 10.97 -12.81 3.46
CA LEU A 63 9.67 -12.15 3.49
C LEU A 63 8.93 -12.33 4.83
N ARG A 64 9.28 -13.35 5.62
CA ARG A 64 8.70 -13.60 6.95
C ARG A 64 9.42 -12.87 8.10
N LYS A 65 10.53 -12.18 7.84
CA LYS A 65 11.22 -11.38 8.87
C LYS A 65 10.28 -10.31 9.43
N GLN A 66 10.36 -10.04 10.74
CA GLN A 66 9.40 -9.19 11.46
C GLN A 66 9.29 -7.77 10.88
N ASN A 67 10.40 -7.21 10.40
CA ASN A 67 10.49 -5.88 9.79
C ASN A 67 9.98 -5.83 8.34
N VAL A 68 9.63 -6.97 7.73
CA VAL A 68 9.22 -7.06 6.32
C VAL A 68 7.81 -7.63 6.18
N ARG A 69 7.46 -8.66 6.97
CA ARG A 69 6.26 -9.49 6.75
C ARG A 69 4.94 -8.75 6.53
N HIS A 70 4.77 -7.60 7.18
CA HIS A 70 3.58 -6.74 7.10
C HIS A 70 3.92 -5.25 6.99
N SER A 71 5.19 -4.91 6.73
CA SER A 71 5.56 -3.51 6.47
C SER A 71 5.52 -3.29 4.97
N LEU A 72 4.55 -2.50 4.51
CA LEU A 72 4.48 -2.08 3.12
C LEU A 72 5.73 -1.28 2.74
N TYR A 73 6.23 -0.45 3.66
CA TYR A 73 7.48 0.27 3.48
C TYR A 73 8.66 -0.68 3.32
N GLY A 74 8.83 -1.64 4.24
CA GLY A 74 9.93 -2.60 4.20
C GLY A 74 9.91 -3.45 2.93
N LEU A 75 8.73 -3.84 2.47
CA LEU A 75 8.56 -4.55 1.20
C LEU A 75 8.88 -3.67 0.00
N LEU A 76 8.43 -2.42 -0.02
CA LEU A 76 8.70 -1.49 -1.12
C LEU A 76 10.19 -1.15 -1.22
N LEU A 77 10.83 -0.85 -0.08
CA LEU A 77 12.25 -0.55 -0.01
C LEU A 77 13.07 -1.73 -0.56
N MET A 78 12.79 -2.95 -0.07
CA MET A 78 13.44 -4.16 -0.56
C MET A 78 13.19 -4.36 -2.06
N ALA A 79 11.98 -4.10 -2.55
CA ALA A 79 11.67 -4.25 -3.97
C ALA A 79 12.46 -3.26 -4.84
N VAL A 80 12.59 -2.01 -4.40
CA VAL A 80 13.39 -0.97 -5.08
C VAL A 80 14.88 -1.32 -5.04
N GLU A 81 15.41 -1.83 -3.93
CA GLU A 81 16.78 -2.36 -3.85
C GLU A 81 17.01 -3.52 -4.83
N GLN A 82 15.98 -4.34 -5.08
CA GLN A 82 15.98 -5.41 -6.08
C GLN A 82 15.60 -4.92 -7.49
N GLY A 83 15.61 -3.61 -7.75
CA GLY A 83 15.46 -3.02 -9.08
C GLY A 83 14.03 -2.66 -9.51
N LEU A 84 13.05 -2.72 -8.61
CA LEU A 84 11.70 -2.22 -8.90
C LEU A 84 11.76 -0.72 -9.18
N ARG A 85 11.22 -0.29 -10.32
CA ARG A 85 11.11 1.13 -10.68
C ARG A 85 9.71 1.62 -10.35
N THR A 86 9.57 2.38 -9.26
CA THR A 86 8.28 2.92 -8.80
C THR A 86 8.24 4.46 -8.86
N THR A 87 7.05 5.07 -8.75
CA THR A 87 6.89 6.53 -8.70
C THR A 87 6.72 7.04 -7.27
N TYR A 88 6.83 8.36 -7.10
CA TYR A 88 6.57 9.03 -5.83
C TYR A 88 5.11 8.88 -5.38
N GLU A 89 4.14 8.91 -6.30
CA GLU A 89 2.73 8.72 -5.95
C GLU A 89 2.48 7.34 -5.36
N VAL A 90 3.16 6.31 -5.88
CA VAL A 90 3.09 4.95 -5.34
C VAL A 90 3.74 4.88 -3.96
N ALA A 91 4.92 5.46 -3.80
CA ALA A 91 5.60 5.52 -2.52
C ALA A 91 4.75 6.24 -1.45
N ASP A 92 4.10 7.34 -1.83
CA ASP A 92 3.26 8.13 -0.93
C ASP A 92 2.06 7.32 -0.43
N VAL A 93 1.34 6.65 -1.34
CA VAL A 93 0.21 5.78 -1.00
C VAL A 93 0.64 4.61 -0.11
N VAL A 94 1.80 4.00 -0.39
CA VAL A 94 2.38 2.94 0.45
C VAL A 94 2.66 3.45 1.87
N LEU A 95 3.31 4.61 1.98
CA LEU A 95 3.68 5.21 3.26
C LEU A 95 2.46 5.66 4.08
N GLU A 96 1.39 6.10 3.43
CA GLU A 96 0.15 6.47 4.13
C GLU A 96 -0.47 5.27 4.87
N MET A 97 -0.39 4.08 4.30
CA MET A 97 -1.03 2.88 4.84
C MET A 97 -0.09 1.98 5.67
N ASP A 98 1.23 2.14 5.58
CA ASP A 98 2.22 1.21 6.18
C ASP A 98 1.96 0.95 7.67
N GLU A 99 1.79 2.01 8.46
CA GLU A 99 1.62 1.92 9.91
C GLU A 99 0.32 1.20 10.30
N ALA A 100 -0.80 1.62 9.71
CA ALA A 100 -2.12 1.06 10.00
C ALA A 100 -2.23 -0.40 9.52
N HIS A 101 -1.60 -0.73 8.39
CA HIS A 101 -1.53 -2.11 7.90
C HIS A 101 -0.68 -3.00 8.81
N ALA A 102 0.53 -2.55 9.16
CA ALA A 102 1.48 -3.30 9.98
C ALA A 102 0.96 -3.57 11.41
N SER A 103 0.23 -2.60 11.97
CA SER A 103 -0.42 -2.71 13.30
C SER A 103 -1.81 -3.36 13.26
N HIS A 104 -2.33 -3.66 12.07
CA HIS A 104 -3.67 -4.18 11.85
C HIS A 104 -4.82 -3.24 12.29
N ALA A 105 -4.56 -1.93 12.35
CA ALA A 105 -5.51 -0.91 12.77
C ALA A 105 -6.78 -0.83 11.89
N TYR A 106 -6.72 -1.27 10.63
CA TYR A 106 -7.93 -1.35 9.78
C TYR A 106 -8.94 -2.42 10.21
N ARG A 107 -8.54 -3.34 11.09
CA ARG A 107 -9.37 -4.47 11.52
C ARG A 107 -9.71 -4.42 13.01
N TYR A 108 -8.85 -3.80 13.81
CA TYR A 108 -9.02 -3.72 15.25
C TYR A 108 -9.18 -2.27 15.66
N VAL A 109 -10.26 -1.98 16.37
CA VAL A 109 -10.52 -0.66 16.95
C VAL A 109 -9.35 -0.31 17.86
N PRO A 110 -8.59 0.76 17.55
CA PRO A 110 -7.55 1.23 18.46
C PRO A 110 -8.16 1.54 19.82
N ARG A 111 -7.47 1.18 20.89
CA ARG A 111 -7.87 1.52 22.26
C ARG A 111 -6.90 2.57 22.79
N PRO A 112 -7.08 3.84 22.45
CA PRO A 112 -6.28 4.92 23.03
C PRO A 112 -6.49 4.97 24.55
N ALA A 113 -5.49 5.47 25.29
CA ALA A 113 -5.70 5.80 26.70
C ALA A 113 -6.69 6.98 26.84
N ASP A 114 -7.23 7.18 28.05
CA ASP A 114 -8.14 8.31 28.30
C ASP A 114 -7.48 9.64 27.90
N GLY A 115 -8.15 10.38 27.00
CA GLY A 115 -7.65 11.65 26.46
C GLY A 115 -6.75 11.54 25.22
N GLU A 116 -6.49 10.34 24.71
CA GLU A 116 -5.75 10.14 23.46
C GLU A 116 -6.69 9.98 22.25
N VAL A 117 -6.30 10.58 21.12
CA VAL A 117 -6.99 10.40 19.83
C VAL A 117 -6.18 9.41 19.00
N ALA A 118 -6.76 8.25 18.70
CA ALA A 118 -6.16 7.30 17.78
C ALA A 118 -6.45 7.72 16.33
N THR A 119 -5.41 8.06 15.58
CA THR A 119 -5.53 8.35 14.15
C THR A 119 -5.12 7.13 13.33
N VAL A 120 -5.99 6.66 12.45
CA VAL A 120 -5.70 5.56 11.52
C VAL A 120 -5.36 6.15 10.15
N TYR A 121 -4.06 6.29 9.87
CA TYR A 121 -3.60 6.80 8.59
C TYR A 121 -4.00 5.87 7.44
N SER A 122 -4.50 6.47 6.36
CA SER A 122 -5.20 5.80 5.27
C SER A 122 -4.98 6.57 3.98
N ALA A 123 -4.82 5.87 2.86
CA ALA A 123 -4.72 6.49 1.55
C ALA A 123 -6.10 6.93 1.05
N HIS A 124 -6.13 8.05 0.33
CA HIS A 124 -7.36 8.53 -0.30
C HIS A 124 -7.66 7.72 -1.58
N PRO A 125 -8.88 7.19 -1.79
CA PRO A 125 -9.21 6.36 -2.96
C PRO A 125 -8.91 7.02 -4.30
N ALA A 126 -9.12 8.34 -4.40
CA ALA A 126 -8.83 9.13 -5.60
C ALA A 126 -7.39 9.01 -6.11
N VAL A 127 -6.42 8.72 -5.23
CA VAL A 127 -5.01 8.49 -5.61
C VAL A 127 -4.61 7.03 -5.48
N ALA A 128 -5.19 6.28 -4.54
CA ALA A 128 -4.80 4.91 -4.22
C ALA A 128 -5.02 3.95 -5.40
N PHE A 129 -6.16 4.02 -6.10
CA PHE A 129 -6.43 3.11 -7.22
C PHE A 129 -5.34 3.20 -8.30
N ALA A 130 -5.06 4.41 -8.79
CA ALA A 130 -4.08 4.63 -9.85
C ALA A 130 -2.66 4.24 -9.42
N ALA A 131 -2.28 4.53 -8.17
CA ALA A 131 -0.99 4.13 -7.61
C ALA A 131 -0.85 2.61 -7.54
N ILE A 132 -1.85 1.91 -7.00
CA ILE A 132 -1.80 0.45 -6.84
C ILE A 132 -1.80 -0.25 -8.20
N GLN A 133 -2.58 0.24 -9.17
CA GLN A 133 -2.57 -0.28 -10.55
C GLN A 133 -1.18 -0.14 -11.19
N ARG A 134 -0.56 1.04 -11.03
CA ARG A 134 0.79 1.30 -11.54
C ARG A 134 1.81 0.37 -10.91
N LEU A 135 1.72 0.14 -9.59
CA LEU A 135 2.60 -0.80 -8.91
C LEU A 135 2.38 -2.23 -9.41
N LEU A 136 1.13 -2.67 -9.56
CA LEU A 136 0.80 -4.00 -10.08
C LEU A 136 1.36 -4.20 -11.49
N ASP A 137 1.23 -3.21 -12.38
CA ASP A 137 1.85 -3.23 -13.70
C ASP A 137 3.38 -3.36 -13.61
N GLN A 138 4.04 -2.64 -12.69
CA GLN A 138 5.49 -2.68 -12.50
C GLN A 138 5.97 -4.01 -11.89
N CYS A 139 5.18 -4.62 -11.02
CA CYS A 139 5.50 -5.89 -10.38
C CYS A 139 5.28 -7.08 -11.32
N ALA A 140 4.33 -6.97 -12.26
CA ALA A 140 3.98 -8.03 -13.20
C ALA A 140 5.12 -8.36 -14.16
N GLN A 141 5.22 -9.65 -14.53
CA GLN A 141 6.09 -10.09 -15.61
C GLN A 141 5.51 -9.68 -16.97
N ASP A 142 4.19 -9.81 -17.12
CA ASP A 142 3.42 -9.39 -18.28
C ASP A 142 2.23 -8.53 -17.82
N PRO A 143 2.31 -7.20 -17.93
CA PRO A 143 1.22 -6.31 -17.56
C PRO A 143 -0.03 -6.51 -18.41
N ALA A 144 0.09 -6.95 -19.66
CA ALA A 144 -1.08 -7.19 -20.52
C ALA A 144 -1.86 -8.41 -20.03
N GLU A 145 -1.16 -9.51 -19.70
CA GLU A 145 -1.78 -10.70 -19.09
C GLU A 145 -2.42 -10.35 -17.73
N LEU A 146 -1.76 -9.53 -16.93
CA LEU A 146 -2.28 -9.07 -15.64
C LEU A 146 -3.60 -8.30 -15.81
N ARG A 147 -3.64 -7.33 -16.73
CA ARG A 147 -4.82 -6.51 -17.00
C ARG A 147 -5.97 -7.33 -17.55
N ALA A 148 -5.70 -8.39 -18.32
CA ALA A 148 -6.73 -9.31 -18.78
C ALA A 148 -7.43 -10.10 -17.64
N LYS A 149 -6.85 -10.10 -16.42
CA LYS A 149 -7.42 -10.79 -15.24
C LYS A 149 -8.29 -9.90 -14.36
N THR A 150 -8.31 -8.58 -14.57
CA THR A 150 -9.18 -7.70 -13.77
C THR A 150 -10.61 -7.76 -14.28
N ASN A 151 -11.58 -7.61 -13.36
CA ASN A 151 -12.99 -7.43 -13.70
C ASN A 151 -13.34 -5.99 -14.10
N PHE A 152 -12.36 -5.08 -14.10
CA PHE A 152 -12.53 -3.65 -14.40
C PHE A 152 -11.46 -3.15 -15.40
N PRO A 153 -11.41 -3.73 -16.62
CA PRO A 153 -10.40 -3.36 -17.62
C PRO A 153 -10.48 -1.89 -18.04
N GLU A 154 -11.67 -1.30 -18.07
CA GLU A 154 -11.91 0.11 -18.40
C GLU A 154 -11.33 1.08 -17.37
N ASP A 155 -11.27 0.66 -16.10
CA ASP A 155 -10.72 1.45 -15.00
C ASP A 155 -9.19 1.29 -14.93
N TRP A 156 -8.58 0.38 -15.71
CA TRP A 156 -7.15 0.06 -15.69
C TRP A 156 -6.42 0.58 -16.92
N LEU A 157 -6.27 1.91 -16.95
CA LEU A 157 -5.48 2.57 -17.97
C LEU A 157 -4.01 2.11 -17.89
N PRO A 158 -3.33 1.88 -19.04
CA PRO A 158 -1.92 1.54 -19.05
C PRO A 158 -1.10 2.59 -18.31
N ALA A 159 -0.19 2.17 -17.44
CA ALA A 159 0.76 3.09 -16.84
C ALA A 159 1.51 3.86 -17.94
N SER A 160 1.34 5.19 -17.96
CA SER A 160 2.12 6.07 -18.82
C SER A 160 3.59 6.06 -18.38
N LEU A 161 4.48 5.72 -19.32
CA LEU A 161 5.93 5.88 -19.23
C LEU A 161 6.31 7.28 -19.75
N PRO A 162 7.42 7.89 -19.29
CA PRO A 162 8.42 7.37 -18.37
C PRO A 162 8.11 7.62 -16.88
N VAL A 163 8.53 6.68 -16.05
CA VAL A 163 8.53 6.81 -14.58
C VAL A 163 9.91 7.33 -14.16
N HIS A 164 9.97 8.43 -13.41
CA HIS A 164 11.19 8.80 -12.69
C HIS A 164 11.29 7.89 -11.46
N PRO A 165 12.19 6.91 -11.45
CA PRO A 165 12.22 5.91 -10.39
C PRO A 165 12.69 6.54 -9.08
N VAL A 166 11.97 6.26 -8.00
CA VAL A 166 12.40 6.62 -6.65
C VAL A 166 13.57 5.72 -6.23
N THR A 167 14.64 6.31 -5.70
CA THR A 167 15.79 5.58 -5.15
C THR A 167 15.55 5.19 -3.68
N PRO A 168 16.26 4.18 -3.14
CA PRO A 168 16.17 3.83 -1.71
C PRO A 168 16.39 5.03 -0.78
N GLY A 169 17.41 5.85 -1.06
CA GLY A 169 17.70 7.04 -0.25
C GLY A 169 16.58 8.09 -0.30
N GLN A 170 15.88 8.23 -1.44
CA GLN A 170 14.72 9.12 -1.54
C GLN A 170 13.53 8.57 -0.74
N LEU A 171 13.33 7.25 -0.69
CA LEU A 171 12.29 6.63 0.15
C LEU A 171 12.55 6.86 1.64
N ASP A 172 13.80 6.70 2.08
CA ASP A 172 14.17 6.91 3.49
C ASP A 172 13.97 8.37 3.92
N VAL A 173 14.37 9.32 3.08
CA VAL A 173 14.16 10.76 3.32
C VAL A 173 12.66 11.05 3.41
N TRP A 174 11.88 10.60 2.43
CA TRP A 174 10.44 10.80 2.41
C TRP A 174 9.76 10.24 3.66
N ARG A 175 10.08 9.00 4.05
CA ARG A 175 9.51 8.38 5.25
C ARG A 175 9.80 9.21 6.49
N ARG A 176 11.03 9.70 6.64
CA ARG A 176 11.43 10.54 7.75
C ARG A 176 10.65 11.85 7.79
N ASP A 177 10.51 12.51 6.64
CA ASP A 177 9.78 13.77 6.52
C ASP A 177 8.29 13.58 6.86
N LYS A 178 7.66 12.50 6.36
CA LYS A 178 6.28 12.13 6.71
C LYS A 178 6.09 11.90 8.21
N LEU A 179 6.99 11.14 8.85
CA LEU A 179 6.92 10.88 10.29
C LEU A 179 7.08 12.19 11.08
N SER A 180 8.02 13.05 10.69
CA SER A 180 8.23 14.35 11.32
C SER A 180 6.98 15.25 11.22
N LEU A 181 6.30 15.28 10.06
CA LEU A 181 5.05 16.02 9.90
C LEU A 181 3.91 15.47 10.77
N ARG A 182 3.80 14.14 10.90
CA ARG A 182 2.81 13.49 11.78
C ARG A 182 3.06 13.81 13.25
N GLU A 183 4.32 13.74 13.69
CA GLU A 183 4.72 14.11 15.05
C GLU A 183 4.41 15.60 15.33
N PHE A 184 4.72 16.48 14.38
CA PHE A 184 4.41 17.90 14.49
C PHE A 184 2.90 18.15 14.61
N ALA A 185 2.08 17.50 13.76
CA ALA A 185 0.62 17.62 13.80
C ALA A 185 0.04 17.11 15.13
N ALA A 186 0.50 15.95 15.62
CA ALA A 186 0.10 15.40 16.91
C ALA A 186 0.47 16.32 18.08
N SER A 187 1.65 16.95 18.03
CA SER A 187 2.10 17.91 19.06
C SER A 187 1.26 19.20 19.06
N SER A 188 0.81 19.64 17.89
CA SER A 188 -0.01 20.85 17.74
C SER A 188 -1.43 20.64 18.28
N GLN A 189 -2.05 19.50 17.97
CA GLN A 189 -3.36 19.14 18.52
C GLN A 189 -3.36 19.06 20.04
N LYS A 190 -2.30 18.50 20.65
CA LYS A 190 -2.16 18.47 22.12
C LYS A 190 -2.09 19.85 22.75
N ARG A 191 -1.47 20.83 22.08
CA ARG A 191 -1.40 22.22 22.57
C ARG A 191 -2.75 22.94 22.49
N GLU A 192 -3.55 22.67 21.45
CA GLU A 192 -4.87 23.28 21.28
C GLU A 192 -5.92 22.73 22.27
N HIS A 193 -5.82 21.45 22.64
CA HIS A 193 -6.73 20.82 23.59
C HIS A 193 -6.29 20.95 25.06
N GLY A 194 -5.05 21.39 25.30
CA GLY A 194 -4.54 21.79 26.61
C GLY A 194 -4.91 23.23 26.95
N VAL A 195 -6.20 23.54 27.08
CA VAL A 195 -6.66 24.74 27.80
C VAL A 195 -6.64 24.41 29.29
N ASN A 196 -5.96 25.27 30.06
CA ASN A 196 -5.75 25.21 31.51
C ASN A 196 -6.93 24.69 32.34
#